data_AF-K9Y0R4-F1
#
_entry.id   AF-K9Y0R4-F1
#
_cell.length_a   1.000
_cell.length_b   1.000
_cell.length_c   1.000
_cell.angle_alpha   90.00
_cell.angle_beta   90.00
_cell.angle_gamma   90.00
#
_symmetry.space_group_name_H-M   'P 1'
#
loop_
_entity.id
_entity.type
_entity.pdbx_description
1 polymer ?
#
loop_
_entity_poly.entity_id
_entity_poly.type
_entity_poly.pdbx_seq_one_letter_code
_entity_poly.pdbx_strand_id
1 'polypeptide(L)'
;MKLKLNQYPQVIAEIELKILNASCQLEIQTEQIGFMDGEIEVEIASNSSLTNEQHRKAKRLELRQQPDYLESLAKLKAIKEQREKLTIKLNQLRNEFSVAKLETRMTIAQLEAAA
;
A
#
# COMPACT_ATOMS: atom_id res chain seq x y z
N MET A 1 -22.78 -5.56 11.51
CA MET A 1 -23.44 -4.46 12.24
C MET A 1 -23.23 -3.18 11.44
N LYS A 2 -24.29 -2.54 10.91
CA LYS A 2 -24.18 -1.28 10.13
C LYS A 2 -23.77 -0.13 11.07
N LEU A 3 -22.85 0.73 10.64
CA LEU A 3 -22.50 1.97 11.36
C LEU A 3 -23.68 2.95 11.34
N LYS A 4 -23.77 3.80 12.37
CA LYS A 4 -24.68 4.95 12.38
C LYS A 4 -24.14 6.03 11.42
N LEU A 5 -25.02 6.81 10.80
CA LEU A 5 -24.66 7.85 9.82
C LEU A 5 -23.56 8.81 10.33
N ASN A 6 -23.62 9.20 11.60
CA ASN A 6 -22.65 10.09 12.23
C ASN A 6 -21.28 9.44 12.52
N GLN A 7 -21.16 8.12 12.41
CA GLN A 7 -19.89 7.40 12.65
C GLN A 7 -19.07 7.24 11.37
N TYR A 8 -19.70 7.26 10.19
CA TYR A 8 -18.99 7.08 8.92
C TYR A 8 -17.86 8.08 8.68
N PRO A 9 -18.03 9.40 8.91
CA PRO A 9 -16.94 10.36 8.65
C PRO A 9 -15.66 10.04 9.41
N GLN A 10 -15.77 9.71 10.70
CA GLN A 10 -14.64 9.38 11.54
C GLN A 10 -13.93 8.09 11.07
N VAL A 11 -14.69 7.03 10.82
CA VAL A 11 -14.12 5.74 10.38
C VAL A 11 -13.49 5.86 8.98
N ILE A 12 -14.08 6.65 8.08
CA ILE A 12 -13.51 6.95 6.75
C ILE A 12 -12.17 7.66 6.92
N ALA A 13 -12.10 8.72 7.73
CA ALA A 13 -10.87 9.45 7.98
C ALA A 13 -9.77 8.57 8.57
N GLU A 14 -10.12 7.67 9.51
CA GLU A 14 -9.16 6.72 10.09
C GLU A 14 -8.59 5.74 9.05
N ILE A 15 -9.40 5.27 8.11
CA ILE A 15 -8.91 4.40 7.03
C ILE A 15 -8.05 5.20 6.05
N GLU A 16 -8.43 6.44 5.72
CA GLU A 16 -7.62 7.32 4.86
C GLU A 16 -6.24 7.60 5.47
N LEU A 17 -6.16 7.84 6.79
CA LEU A 17 -4.88 7.99 7.50
C LEU A 17 -4.05 6.70 7.45
N LYS A 18 -4.69 5.52 7.57
CA LYS A 18 -3.98 4.25 7.42
C LYS A 18 -3.44 4.04 6.01
N ILE A 19 -4.17 4.46 4.98
CA ILE A 19 -3.71 4.44 3.59
C ILE A 19 -2.50 5.36 3.43
N LEU A 20 -2.57 6.59 3.96
CA LEU A 20 -1.47 7.55 3.91
C LEU A 20 -0.20 6.98 4.56
N ASN A 21 -0.33 6.39 5.75
CA ASN A 21 0.78 5.77 6.44
C ASN A 21 1.39 4.61 5.63
N ALA A 22 0.56 3.75 5.03
CA ALA A 22 1.03 2.68 4.17
C ALA A 22 1.74 3.21 2.90
N SER A 23 1.27 4.32 2.32
CA SER A 23 1.94 4.99 1.19
C SER A 23 3.30 5.53 1.57
N CYS A 24 3.43 6.20 2.72
CA CYS A 24 4.72 6.69 3.22
C CYS A 24 5.71 5.53 3.48
N GLN A 25 5.23 4.44 4.09
CA GLN A 25 6.05 3.23 4.28
C GLN A 25 6.51 2.60 2.95
N LEU A 26 5.66 2.65 1.92
CA LEU A 26 5.99 2.17 0.59
C LEU A 26 7.10 3.00 -0.05
N GLU A 27 7.03 4.32 0.07
CA GLU A 27 8.07 5.24 -0.41
C GLU A 27 9.40 4.95 0.28
N ILE A 28 9.43 4.93 1.62
CA ILE A 28 10.62 4.61 2.41
C ILE A 28 11.22 3.26 2.00
N GLN A 29 10.41 2.21 1.87
CA GLN A 29 10.90 0.88 1.52
C GLN A 29 11.43 0.83 0.07
N THR A 30 10.84 1.61 -0.83
CA THR A 30 11.30 1.72 -2.22
C THR A 30 12.65 2.42 -2.30
N GLU A 31 12.83 3.50 -1.54
CA GLU A 31 14.12 4.18 -1.41
C GLU A 31 15.18 3.25 -0.81
N GLN A 32 14.84 2.50 0.24
CA GLN A 32 15.76 1.53 0.85
C GLN A 32 16.26 0.49 -0.16
N ILE A 33 15.37 -0.08 -0.97
CA ILE A 33 15.77 -1.02 -2.04
C ILE A 33 16.65 -0.31 -3.08
N GLY A 34 16.35 0.95 -3.41
CA GLY A 34 17.18 1.76 -4.30
C GLY A 34 18.60 1.98 -3.78
N PHE A 35 18.76 2.21 -2.47
CA PHE A 35 20.08 2.28 -1.83
C PHE A 35 20.83 0.94 -1.94
N MET A 36 20.15 -0.18 -1.65
CA MET A 36 20.76 -1.52 -1.79
C MET A 36 21.18 -1.82 -3.23
N ASP A 37 20.37 -1.45 -4.22
CA ASP A 37 20.73 -1.56 -5.63
C ASP A 37 21.97 -0.71 -5.96
N GLY A 38 22.07 0.50 -5.40
CA GLY A 38 23.25 1.35 -5.53
C GLY A 38 24.52 0.73 -4.94
N GLU A 39 24.42 0.13 -3.75
CA GLU A 39 25.52 -0.59 -3.11
C GLU A 39 25.99 -1.78 -3.95
N ILE A 40 25.05 -2.55 -4.52
CA ILE A 40 25.34 -3.65 -5.44
C ILE A 40 26.12 -3.15 -6.67
N GLU A 41 25.73 -2.02 -7.26
CA GLU A 41 26.46 -1.46 -8.41
C GLU A 41 27.87 -1.01 -8.03
N VAL A 42 28.07 -0.44 -6.83
CA VAL A 42 29.40 -0.05 -6.33
C VAL A 42 30.29 -1.28 -6.11
N GLU A 43 29.73 -2.36 -5.53
CA GLU A 43 30.47 -3.62 -5.34
C GLU A 43 30.90 -4.22 -6.68
N ILE A 44 30.00 -4.25 -7.66
CA ILE A 44 30.31 -4.74 -9.01
C ILE A 44 31.36 -3.88 -9.70
N ALA A 45 31.25 -2.55 -9.60
CA ALA A 45 32.16 -1.62 -10.25
C ALA A 45 33.57 -1.66 -9.63
N SER A 46 33.67 -1.89 -8.32
CA SER A 46 34.94 -2.01 -7.60
C SER A 46 35.61 -3.38 -7.75
N ASN A 47 34.87 -4.38 -8.25
CA ASN A 47 35.41 -5.72 -8.45
C ASN A 47 36.14 -5.88 -9.80
N SER A 48 37.47 -5.81 -9.74
CA SER A 48 38.37 -5.97 -10.88
C SER A 48 38.37 -7.37 -11.51
N SER A 49 37.82 -8.39 -10.85
CA SER A 49 37.72 -9.75 -11.41
C SER A 49 36.52 -9.92 -12.36
N LEU A 50 35.60 -8.97 -12.41
CA LEU A 50 34.44 -8.98 -13.31
C LEU A 50 34.83 -8.38 -14.67
N THR A 51 35.48 -9.21 -15.49
CA THR A 51 36.11 -8.79 -16.76
C THR A 51 35.13 -8.53 -17.91
N ASN A 52 33.91 -9.04 -17.85
CA ASN A 52 32.90 -8.88 -18.90
C ASN A 52 31.50 -8.61 -18.32
N GLU A 53 30.59 -8.12 -19.17
CA GLU A 53 29.22 -7.77 -18.78
C GLU A 53 28.39 -8.96 -18.31
N GLN A 54 28.68 -10.17 -18.83
CA GLN A 54 27.99 -11.38 -18.40
C GLN A 54 28.30 -11.71 -16.94
N HIS A 55 29.55 -11.58 -16.52
CA HIS A 55 29.98 -11.77 -15.13
C HIS A 55 29.37 -10.71 -14.21
N ARG A 56 29.31 -9.44 -14.64
CA ARG A 56 28.65 -8.37 -13.88
C ARG A 56 27.16 -8.66 -13.66
N LYS A 57 26.45 -9.08 -14.71
CA LYS A 57 25.04 -9.45 -14.60
C LYS A 57 24.81 -10.65 -13.68
N ALA A 58 25.67 -11.67 -13.78
CA ALA A 58 25.60 -12.84 -12.89
C ALA A 58 25.83 -12.44 -11.43
N LYS A 59 26.83 -11.60 -11.16
CA LYS A 59 27.12 -11.12 -9.80
C LYS A 59 25.99 -10.25 -9.24
N ARG A 60 25.40 -9.36 -10.05
CA ARG A 60 24.22 -8.58 -9.68
C ARG A 60 23.05 -9.49 -9.27
N LEU A 61 22.80 -10.54 -10.05
CA LEU A 61 21.72 -11.48 -9.76
C LEU A 61 21.99 -12.22 -8.45
N GLU A 62 23.23 -12.67 -8.22
CA GLU A 62 23.65 -13.31 -6.97
C GLU A 62 23.46 -12.38 -5.76
N LEU A 63 23.89 -11.12 -5.85
CA LEU A 63 23.76 -10.15 -4.76
C LEU A 63 22.30 -9.81 -4.45
N ARG A 64 21.43 -9.76 -5.46
CA ARG A 64 19.98 -9.60 -5.26
C ARG A 64 19.28 -10.82 -4.67
N GLN A 65 19.94 -11.98 -4.65
CA GLN A 65 19.42 -13.18 -3.97
C GLN A 65 19.81 -13.26 -2.49
N GLN A 66 20.58 -12.28 -1.99
CA GLN A 66 20.91 -12.21 -0.58
C GLN A 66 19.64 -12.06 0.29
N PRO A 67 19.59 -12.68 1.49
CA PRO A 67 18.40 -12.69 2.34
C PRO A 67 17.83 -11.29 2.60
N ASP A 68 18.67 -10.31 2.91
CA ASP A 68 18.25 -8.96 3.26
C ASP A 68 17.54 -8.23 2.09
N TYR A 69 18.00 -8.46 0.86
CA TYR A 69 17.38 -7.90 -0.35
C TYR A 69 16.02 -8.55 -0.61
N LEU A 70 15.96 -9.88 -0.48
CA LEU A 70 14.71 -10.63 -0.63
C LEU A 70 13.68 -10.26 0.44
N GLU A 71 14.10 -10.08 1.69
CA GLU A 71 13.25 -9.62 2.79
C GLU A 71 12.71 -8.22 2.51
N SER A 72 13.57 -7.30 2.06
CA SER A 72 13.17 -5.94 1.68
C SER A 72 12.12 -5.94 0.56
N LEU A 73 12.29 -6.79 -0.46
CA LEU A 73 11.29 -6.98 -1.52
C LEU A 73 9.98 -7.57 -1.01
N ALA A 74 10.04 -8.57 -0.12
CA ALA A 74 8.87 -9.19 0.47
C ALA A 74 8.08 -8.17 1.32
N LYS A 75 8.78 -7.34 2.09
CA LYS A 75 8.19 -6.24 2.87
C LYS A 75 7.54 -5.19 1.97
N LEU A 76 8.21 -4.78 0.88
CA LEU A 76 7.60 -3.87 -0.11
C LEU A 76 6.29 -4.44 -0.67
N LYS A 77 6.28 -5.73 -1.02
CA LYS A 77 5.09 -6.41 -1.52
C LYS A 77 3.97 -6.43 -0.47
N ALA A 78 4.28 -6.77 0.78
CA ALA A 78 3.32 -6.78 1.88
C ALA A 78 2.70 -5.40 2.13
N ILE A 79 3.50 -4.34 2.09
CA ILE A 79 3.01 -2.95 2.23
C ILE A 79 2.07 -2.58 1.07
N LYS A 80 2.42 -2.93 -0.17
CA LYS A 80 1.57 -2.71 -1.36
C LYS A 80 0.22 -3.41 -1.21
N GLU A 81 0.23 -4.68 -0.82
CA GLU A 81 -0.99 -5.45 -0.58
C GLU A 81 -1.83 -4.84 0.54
N GLN A 82 -1.20 -4.41 1.63
CA GLN A 82 -1.90 -3.79 2.75
C GLN A 82 -2.55 -2.45 2.35
N ARG A 83 -1.85 -1.61 1.59
CA ARG A 83 -2.41 -0.37 1.05
C ARG A 83 -3.65 -0.65 0.21
N GLU A 84 -3.58 -1.66 -0.66
CA GLU A 84 -4.69 -2.02 -1.54
C GLU A 84 -5.91 -2.54 -0.75
N LYS A 85 -5.68 -3.38 0.26
CA LYS A 85 -6.74 -3.84 1.16
C LYS A 85 -7.44 -2.67 1.86
N LEU A 86 -6.67 -1.67 2.31
CA LEU A 86 -7.23 -0.47 2.93
C LEU A 86 -8.03 0.37 1.94
N THR A 87 -7.57 0.51 0.69
CA THR A 87 -8.31 1.19 -0.39
C THR A 87 -9.65 0.51 -0.67
N ILE A 88 -9.65 -0.83 -0.78
CA ILE A 88 -10.89 -1.61 -0.93
C ILE A 88 -11.83 -1.33 0.23
N LYS A 89 -11.31 -1.32 1.47
CA LYS A 89 -12.12 -1.06 2.66
C LYS A 89 -12.71 0.35 2.68
N LEU A 90 -11.94 1.36 2.26
CA LEU A 90 -12.41 2.74 2.13
C LEU A 90 -13.57 2.84 1.13
N ASN A 91 -13.42 2.21 -0.03
CA ASN A 91 -14.47 2.19 -1.06
C ASN A 91 -15.74 1.52 -0.55
N GLN A 92 -15.61 0.40 0.16
CA GLN A 92 -16.73 -0.25 0.82
C GLN A 92 -17.44 0.71 1.80
N LEU A 93 -16.71 1.40 2.69
CA LEU A 93 -17.28 2.34 3.66
C LEU A 93 -18.02 3.50 2.98
N ARG A 94 -17.46 4.05 1.90
CA ARG A 94 -18.10 5.13 1.13
C ARG A 94 -19.40 4.65 0.47
N ASN A 95 -19.44 3.43 -0.04
CA ASN A 95 -20.64 2.82 -0.59
C ASN A 95 -21.69 2.58 0.50
N GLU A 96 -21.30 2.00 1.64
CA GLU A 96 -22.17 1.77 2.79
C GLU A 96 -22.76 3.09 3.32
N PHE A 97 -21.96 4.15 3.40
CA PHE A 97 -22.44 5.48 3.79
C PHE A 97 -23.47 6.03 2.80
N SER A 98 -23.25 5.81 1.50
CA SER A 98 -24.15 6.27 0.45
C SER A 98 -25.49 5.55 0.51
N VAL A 99 -25.48 4.23 0.72
CA VAL A 99 -26.68 3.42 0.96
C VAL A 99 -27.42 3.92 2.21
N ALA A 100 -26.71 4.13 3.33
CA ALA A 100 -27.33 4.59 4.57
C ALA A 100 -28.01 5.97 4.41
N LYS A 101 -27.42 6.89 3.63
CA LYS A 101 -28.04 8.19 3.31
C LYS A 101 -29.33 8.02 2.52
N LEU A 102 -29.33 7.15 1.51
CA LEU A 102 -30.51 6.90 0.66
C LEU A 102 -31.64 6.25 1.46
N GLU A 103 -31.32 5.23 2.26
CA GLU A 103 -32.28 4.56 3.16
C GLU A 103 -32.91 5.58 4.11
N THR A 104 -32.11 6.45 4.72
CA THR A 104 -32.62 7.48 5.65
C THR A 104 -33.52 8.49 4.95
N ARG A 105 -33.15 8.94 3.74
CA ARG A 105 -33.99 9.85 2.94
C ARG A 105 -35.31 9.20 2.53
N MET A 106 -35.28 7.93 2.15
CA MET A 106 -36.49 7.17 1.82
C MET A 106 -37.42 7.08 3.03
N THR A 107 -36.88 6.80 4.22
CA THR A 107 -37.66 6.77 5.46
C THR A 107 -38.29 8.14 5.75
N ILE A 108 -37.54 9.23 5.59
CA ILE A 108 -38.08 10.59 5.77
C ILE A 108 -39.23 10.85 4.79
N ALA A 109 -39.04 10.55 3.50
CA ALA A 109 -40.09 10.76 2.49
C ALA A 109 -41.34 9.91 2.74
N GLN A 110 -41.18 8.68 3.24
CA GLN A 110 -42.31 7.83 3.63
C GLN A 110 -43.08 8.37 4.82
N LEU A 111 -42.37 8.93 5.82
CA LEU A 111 -43.00 9.56 6.98
C LEU A 111 -43.74 10.84 6.58
N GLU A 112 -43.16 11.65 5.70
CA GLU A 112 -43.79 12.87 5.17
C GLU A 112 -45.02 12.56 4.30
N ALA A 113 -45.00 11.49 3.52
CA ALA A 113 -46.16 11.09 2.70
C ALA A 113 -47.31 10.47 3.50
N ALA A 114 -47.04 10.00 4.72
CA ALA A 114 -48.02 9.41 5.63
C ALA A 114 -48.58 10.41 6.66
N ALA A 115 -48.03 11.63 6.72
CA ALA A 115 -48.47 12.73 7.57
C ALA A 115 -49.48 13.64 6.84
#